data_AF-A0A7X8R210-F1
#
_entry.id   AF-A0A7X8R210-F1
#
_cell.length_a   1.000
_cell.length_b   1.000
_cell.length_c   1.000
_cell.angle_alpha   90.00
_cell.angle_beta   90.00
_cell.angle_gamma   90.00
#
_symmetry.space_group_name_H-M   'P 1'
#
loop_
_entity.id
_entity.type
_entity.pdbx_description
1 polymer ?
#
loop_
_entity_poly.entity_id
_entity_poly.type
_entity_poly.pdbx_seq_one_letter_code
_entity_poly.pdbx_strand_id
1 'polypeptide(L)'
;MNGHDNDVSRRILKLAAESEYCLDLYCWTPCIYKKNVILNQLRYKLREIAYLSNFVCLKASPVQGCFAEDPDQNEKVFTPEDLAKFNGLDGNPAYVAVNGMVYDVTNNAAWAAASHFGLQAGKDLTNEFASCHAGQPILSKLKAVGKLVR
;
A
#
# COMPACT_ATOMS: atom_id res chain seq x y z
N MET A 1 -3.82 -36.98 5.17
CA MET A 1 -3.82 -35.55 5.53
C MET A 1 -2.67 -35.34 6.49
N ASN A 2 -1.62 -34.66 6.06
CA ASN A 2 -0.33 -34.61 6.75
C ASN A 2 -0.39 -33.65 7.95
N GLY A 3 0.36 -33.93 9.02
CA GLY A 3 0.37 -33.10 10.24
C GLY A 3 0.74 -31.63 10.01
N HIS A 4 1.44 -31.32 8.91
CA HIS A 4 1.77 -29.97 8.47
C HIS A 4 0.53 -29.17 8.00
N ASP A 5 -0.38 -29.81 7.26
CA ASP A 5 -1.60 -29.17 6.74
C ASP A 5 -2.56 -28.77 7.89
N ASN A 6 -2.54 -29.57 8.97
CA ASN A 6 -3.31 -29.31 10.18
C ASN A 6 -2.77 -28.11 10.98
N ASP A 7 -1.46 -27.88 10.96
CA ASP A 7 -0.84 -26.73 11.64
C ASP A 7 -1.13 -25.42 10.89
N VAL A 8 -1.00 -25.43 9.56
CA VAL A 8 -1.37 -24.29 8.70
C VAL A 8 -2.84 -23.92 8.87
N SER A 9 -3.74 -24.92 8.84
CA SER A 9 -5.17 -24.70 9.04
C SER A 9 -5.48 -24.08 10.41
N ARG A 10 -4.84 -24.58 11.48
CA ARG A 10 -4.99 -24.02 12.83
C ARG A 10 -4.50 -22.57 12.91
N ARG A 11 -3.40 -22.25 12.23
CA ARG A 11 -2.85 -20.88 12.18
C ARG A 11 -3.77 -19.92 11.45
N ILE A 12 -4.35 -20.33 10.32
CA ILE A 12 -5.34 -19.53 9.57
C ILE A 12 -6.57 -19.23 10.43
N LEU A 13 -7.13 -20.25 11.10
CA LEU A 13 -8.29 -20.07 11.97
C LEU A 13 -8.01 -19.09 13.12
N LYS A 14 -6.82 -19.16 13.71
CA LYS A 14 -6.40 -18.22 14.76
C LYS A 14 -6.29 -16.79 14.23
N LEU A 15 -5.64 -16.60 13.08
CA LEU A 15 -5.50 -15.28 12.46
C LEU A 15 -6.86 -14.69 12.05
N ALA A 16 -7.79 -15.52 11.58
CA ALA A 16 -9.15 -15.11 11.25
C ALA A 16 -9.89 -14.61 12.50
N ALA A 17 -9.85 -15.36 13.60
CA ALA A 17 -10.46 -14.94 14.86
C ALA A 17 -9.83 -13.64 15.41
N GLU A 18 -8.51 -13.51 15.34
CA GLU A 18 -7.82 -12.27 15.73
C GLU A 18 -8.17 -11.08 14.82
N SER A 19 -8.51 -11.34 13.55
CA SER A 19 -8.93 -10.32 12.59
C SER A 19 -10.34 -9.81 12.89
N GLU A 20 -11.28 -10.70 13.20
CA GLU A 20 -12.62 -10.34 13.67
C GLU A 20 -12.54 -9.49 14.94
N TYR A 21 -11.69 -9.88 15.90
CA TYR A 21 -11.44 -9.08 17.10
C TYR A 21 -10.87 -7.70 16.78
N CYS A 22 -9.95 -7.59 15.82
CA CYS A 22 -9.44 -6.29 15.38
C CYS A 22 -10.54 -5.44 14.71
N LEU A 23 -11.45 -6.04 13.94
CA LEU A 23 -12.58 -5.34 13.32
C LEU A 23 -13.55 -4.79 14.37
N ASP A 24 -13.90 -5.60 15.36
CA ASP A 24 -14.71 -5.15 16.49
C ASP A 24 -14.01 -4.00 17.21
N LEU A 25 -12.74 -4.17 17.58
CA LEU A 25 -11.98 -3.14 18.29
C LEU A 25 -11.88 -1.84 17.46
N TYR A 26 -11.77 -1.93 16.15
CA TYR A 26 -11.75 -0.79 15.24
C TYR A 26 -13.06 0.01 15.28
N CYS A 27 -14.20 -0.68 15.34
CA CYS A 27 -15.52 -0.06 15.43
C CYS A 27 -15.73 0.69 16.76
N TRP A 28 -15.17 0.16 17.86
CA TRP A 28 -15.35 0.72 19.21
C TRP A 28 -14.26 1.72 19.65
N THR A 29 -13.18 1.87 18.89
CA THR A 29 -12.06 2.75 19.25
C THR A 29 -12.28 4.18 18.73
N PRO A 30 -12.48 5.22 19.56
CA PRO A 30 -12.69 6.59 19.06
C PRO A 30 -11.39 7.29 18.62
N CYS A 31 -10.23 6.85 19.13
CA CYS A 31 -8.94 7.48 18.84
C CYS A 31 -8.39 7.03 17.48
N ILE A 32 -8.16 7.99 16.58
CA ILE A 32 -7.63 7.76 15.23
C ILE A 32 -6.28 7.05 15.26
N TYR A 33 -5.37 7.41 16.17
CA TYR A 33 -4.06 6.77 16.29
C TYR A 33 -4.16 5.29 16.66
N LYS A 34 -5.05 4.93 17.60
CA LYS A 34 -5.30 3.53 17.97
C LYS A 34 -6.01 2.77 16.85
N LYS A 35 -6.96 3.42 16.16
CA LYS A 35 -7.59 2.86 14.94
C LYS A 35 -6.55 2.52 13.87
N ASN A 36 -5.55 3.37 13.65
CA ASN A 36 -4.48 3.13 12.68
C ASN A 36 -3.59 1.95 13.09
N VAL A 37 -3.29 1.80 14.37
CA VAL A 37 -2.57 0.61 14.88
C VAL A 37 -3.38 -0.67 14.64
N ILE A 38 -4.67 -0.66 14.95
CA ILE A 38 -5.58 -1.79 14.76
C ILE A 38 -5.72 -2.13 13.27
N LEU A 39 -5.85 -1.12 12.40
CA LEU A 39 -5.88 -1.29 10.93
C LEU A 39 -4.60 -1.94 10.42
N ASN A 40 -3.43 -1.51 10.90
CA ASN A 40 -2.17 -2.09 10.50
C ASN A 40 -2.05 -3.55 10.97
N GLN A 41 -2.44 -3.85 12.22
CA GLN A 41 -2.51 -5.22 12.72
C GLN A 41 -3.42 -6.09 11.85
N LEU A 42 -4.61 -5.59 11.50
CA LEU A 42 -5.55 -6.28 10.62
C LEU A 42 -4.95 -6.55 9.23
N ARG A 43 -4.27 -5.56 8.62
CA ARG A 43 -3.59 -5.71 7.33
C ARG A 43 -2.51 -6.79 7.36
N TYR A 44 -1.70 -6.86 8.41
CA TYR A 44 -0.68 -7.90 8.55
C TYR A 44 -1.30 -9.29 8.66
N LYS A 45 -2.36 -9.43 9.48
CA LYS A 45 -3.09 -10.70 9.63
C LYS A 45 -3.73 -11.16 8.32
N LEU A 46 -4.36 -10.25 7.57
CA LEU A 46 -4.94 -10.56 6.26
C LEU A 46 -3.89 -11.00 5.23
N ARG A 47 -2.72 -10.36 5.21
CA ARG A 47 -1.60 -10.79 4.35
C ARG A 47 -1.09 -12.18 4.73
N GLU A 48 -0.97 -12.47 6.02
CA GLU A 48 -0.53 -13.77 6.51
C GLU A 48 -1.55 -14.87 6.19
N ILE A 49 -2.85 -14.60 6.36
CA ILE A 49 -3.92 -15.52 5.92
C ILE A 49 -3.84 -15.79 4.42
N ALA A 50 -3.72 -14.74 3.59
CA ALA A 50 -3.61 -14.90 2.14
C ALA A 50 -2.37 -15.73 1.74
N TYR A 51 -1.25 -15.49 2.40
CA TYR A 51 -0.03 -16.27 2.20
C TYR A 51 -0.22 -17.74 2.58
N LEU A 52 -0.76 -18.01 3.78
CA LEU A 52 -0.98 -19.36 4.30
C LEU A 52 -2.05 -20.13 3.52
N SER A 53 -3.03 -19.44 2.95
CA SER A 53 -4.10 -20.04 2.12
C SER A 53 -3.55 -20.71 0.86
N ASN A 54 -2.41 -20.25 0.34
CA ASN A 54 -1.72 -20.89 -0.78
C ASN A 54 -1.22 -22.31 -0.46
N PHE A 55 -1.06 -22.65 0.82
CA PHE A 55 -0.60 -23.97 1.28
C PHE A 55 -1.75 -24.93 1.61
N VAL A 56 -3.00 -24.44 1.70
CA VAL A 56 -4.19 -25.26 2.05
C VAL A 56 -4.97 -25.74 0.82
N CYS A 57 -4.59 -25.30 -0.39
CA CYS A 57 -5.41 -25.41 -1.60
C CYS A 57 -6.08 -26.78 -1.84
N LEU A 58 -7.39 -26.85 -1.59
CA LEU A 58 -8.33 -27.65 -2.37
C LEU A 58 -9.26 -26.71 -3.15
N LYS A 59 -8.80 -26.39 -4.36
CA LYS A 59 -9.58 -26.03 -5.57
C LYS A 59 -10.60 -24.88 -5.46
N ALA A 60 -10.25 -23.75 -6.06
CA ALA A 60 -11.14 -23.04 -6.99
C ALA A 60 -10.31 -22.25 -8.02
N SER A 61 -10.81 -22.25 -9.26
CA SER A 61 -10.24 -21.67 -10.49
C SER A 61 -9.83 -20.19 -10.39
N PRO A 62 -9.02 -19.67 -11.34
CA PRO A 62 -8.59 -18.29 -11.35
C PRO A 62 -9.80 -17.38 -11.58
N VAL A 63 -10.13 -16.57 -10.58
CA VAL A 63 -10.97 -15.38 -10.80
C VAL A 63 -10.07 -14.39 -11.54
N GLN A 64 -10.22 -14.38 -12.87
CA GLN A 64 -9.73 -13.31 -13.72
C GLN A 64 -10.47 -12.03 -13.28
N GLY A 65 -9.84 -11.26 -12.42
CA GLY A 65 -10.29 -9.91 -12.09
C GLY A 65 -10.04 -9.01 -13.30
N CYS A 66 -11.12 -8.44 -13.83
CA CYS A 66 -11.10 -7.48 -14.93
C CYS A 66 -10.41 -6.20 -14.45
N PHE A 67 -9.12 -6.04 -14.74
CA PHE A 67 -8.52 -4.73 -14.86
C PHE A 67 -8.65 -4.32 -16.33
N ALA A 68 -9.38 -3.24 -16.58
CA ALA A 68 -9.32 -2.60 -17.88
C ALA A 68 -7.87 -2.16 -18.11
N GLU A 69 -7.18 -2.84 -19.00
CA GLU A 69 -5.88 -2.44 -19.51
C GLU A 69 -6.10 -1.25 -20.45
N ASP A 70 -5.76 -0.06 -20.00
CA ASP A 70 -5.50 1.06 -20.90
C ASP A 70 -4.12 0.79 -21.53
N PRO A 71 -4.01 0.67 -22.86
CA PRO A 71 -2.77 0.31 -23.51
C PRO A 71 -1.87 1.54 -23.61
N ASP A 72 -0.56 1.27 -23.52
CA ASP A 72 0.54 2.20 -23.75
C ASP A 72 1.00 2.98 -22.52
N GLN A 73 2.06 2.50 -21.89
CA GLN A 73 3.36 3.16 -21.82
C GLN A 73 4.29 2.25 -21.00
N ASN A 74 5.46 1.94 -21.55
CA ASN A 74 6.57 1.23 -20.90
C ASN A 74 6.73 1.70 -19.43
N GLU A 75 6.24 0.90 -18.47
CA GLU A 75 6.11 1.30 -17.07
C GLU A 75 7.49 1.61 -16.50
N LYS A 76 7.78 2.90 -16.29
CA LYS A 76 9.11 3.35 -15.90
C LYS A 76 9.45 2.82 -14.50
N VAL A 77 10.62 2.22 -14.37
CA VAL A 77 11.12 1.71 -13.10
C VAL A 77 12.07 2.75 -12.50
N PHE A 78 11.90 3.02 -11.21
CA PHE A 78 12.72 3.94 -10.44
C PHE A 78 13.42 3.17 -9.32
N THR A 79 14.71 3.43 -9.15
CA THR A 79 15.41 3.17 -7.88
C THR A 79 15.17 4.34 -6.91
N PRO A 80 15.44 4.20 -5.61
CA PRO A 80 15.42 5.33 -4.68
C PRO A 80 16.34 6.47 -5.13
N GLU A 81 17.51 6.15 -5.70
CA GLU A 81 18.49 7.11 -6.20
C GLU A 81 17.99 7.84 -7.45
N ASP A 82 17.28 7.14 -8.33
CA ASP A 82 16.63 7.77 -9.49
C ASP A 82 15.48 8.66 -9.05
N LEU A 83 14.65 8.20 -8.12
CA LEU A 83 13.53 8.98 -7.59
C LEU A 83 14.02 10.28 -6.94
N ALA A 84 15.15 10.26 -6.23
CA ALA A 84 15.73 11.44 -5.58
C ALA A 84 16.06 12.60 -6.54
N LYS A 85 16.23 12.33 -7.83
CA LYS A 85 16.46 13.36 -8.87
C LYS A 85 15.18 14.13 -9.20
N PHE A 86 14.01 13.58 -8.90
CA PHE A 86 12.70 14.19 -9.15
C PHE A 86 12.22 14.93 -7.89
N ASN A 87 13.04 15.88 -7.44
CA ASN A 87 12.86 16.63 -6.20
C ASN A 87 12.11 17.96 -6.38
N GLY A 88 11.71 18.33 -7.61
CA GLY A 88 11.04 19.59 -7.90
C GLY A 88 11.92 20.85 -7.84
N LEU A 89 13.25 20.68 -7.75
CA LEU A 89 14.22 21.77 -7.70
C LEU A 89 14.95 21.91 -9.04
N ASP A 90 15.48 23.11 -9.31
CA ASP A 90 16.29 23.40 -10.51
C ASP A 90 15.59 23.03 -11.83
N GLY A 91 14.26 23.14 -11.88
CA GLY A 91 13.44 22.80 -13.03
C GLY A 91 13.15 21.30 -13.20
N ASN A 92 13.61 20.44 -12.28
CA ASN A 92 13.25 19.03 -12.27
C ASN A 92 11.78 18.83 -11.88
N PRO A 93 11.12 17.75 -12.32
CA PRO A 93 9.79 17.38 -11.84
C PRO A 93 9.81 17.02 -10.35
N ALA A 94 8.66 17.09 -9.69
CA ALA A 94 8.49 16.66 -8.30
C ALA A 94 7.68 15.35 -8.26
N TYR A 95 8.33 14.23 -7.91
CA TYR A 95 7.69 12.91 -7.80
C TYR A 95 7.73 12.38 -6.37
N VAL A 96 6.75 11.55 -6.00
CA VAL A 96 6.74 10.84 -4.72
C VAL A 96 6.34 9.38 -4.93
N ALA A 97 6.92 8.47 -4.15
CA ALA A 97 6.49 7.08 -4.15
C ALA A 97 5.57 6.79 -2.95
N VAL A 98 4.50 6.03 -3.18
CA VAL A 98 3.61 5.50 -2.15
C VAL A 98 3.23 4.06 -2.52
N ASN A 99 3.47 3.12 -1.60
CA ASN A 99 3.23 1.69 -1.79
C ASN A 99 3.88 1.12 -3.07
N GLY A 100 5.07 1.59 -3.43
CA GLY A 100 5.80 1.14 -4.61
C GLY A 100 5.34 1.73 -5.94
N MET A 101 4.33 2.62 -5.95
CA MET A 101 3.92 3.38 -7.13
C MET A 101 4.44 4.81 -7.04
N VAL A 102 4.98 5.34 -8.14
CA VAL A 102 5.51 6.70 -8.25
C VAL A 102 4.46 7.60 -8.89
N TYR A 103 4.19 8.73 -8.25
CA TYR A 103 3.18 9.71 -8.66
C TYR A 103 3.83 11.05 -8.96
N ASP A 104 3.35 11.70 -10.02
CA ASP A 104 3.71 13.07 -10.36
C ASP A 104 2.89 14.07 -9.53
N VAL A 105 3.59 14.91 -8.77
CA VAL A 105 3.00 15.98 -7.95
C VAL A 105 3.46 17.38 -8.39
N THR A 106 4.17 17.49 -9.51
CA THR A 106 4.80 18.74 -9.99
C THR A 106 3.83 19.92 -10.08
N ASN A 107 2.63 19.68 -10.60
CA ASN A 107 1.61 20.72 -10.78
C ASN A 107 0.48 20.63 -9.75
N ASN A 108 0.71 19.94 -8.62
CA ASN A 108 -0.27 19.84 -7.56
C ASN A 108 -0.09 20.99 -6.56
N ALA A 109 -1.13 21.80 -6.37
CA ALA A 109 -1.08 22.97 -5.47
C ALA A 109 -0.74 22.61 -4.01
N ALA A 110 -1.11 21.41 -3.54
CA ALA A 110 -0.76 20.95 -2.19
C ALA A 110 0.75 20.67 -2.04
N TRP A 111 1.46 20.50 -3.15
CA TRP A 111 2.90 20.22 -3.26
C TRP A 111 3.71 21.45 -3.72
N ALA A 112 3.20 22.66 -3.44
CA ALA A 112 3.91 23.88 -3.76
C ALA A 112 5.35 23.88 -3.20
N ALA A 113 6.28 24.43 -3.98
CA ALA A 113 7.72 24.38 -3.69
C ALA A 113 8.25 22.94 -3.48
N ALA A 114 7.65 21.96 -4.17
CA ALA A 114 7.99 20.54 -4.10
C ALA A 114 7.94 19.95 -2.68
N SER A 115 7.07 20.53 -1.84
CA SER A 115 6.97 20.19 -0.43
C SER A 115 5.53 20.10 0.04
N HIS A 116 5.28 19.29 1.06
CA HIS A 116 3.96 19.15 1.67
C HIS A 116 4.10 18.87 3.17
N PHE A 117 3.72 19.81 4.03
CA PHE A 117 3.82 19.70 5.49
C PHE A 117 5.19 19.21 6.00
N GLY A 118 6.29 19.77 5.46
CA GLY A 118 7.65 19.39 5.84
C GLY A 118 8.20 18.15 5.14
N LEU A 119 7.37 17.47 4.34
CA LEU A 119 7.82 16.42 3.42
C LEU A 119 8.35 17.04 2.13
N GLN A 120 9.26 16.33 1.48
CA GLN A 120 9.89 16.75 0.23
C GLN A 120 9.65 15.70 -0.85
N ALA A 121 9.52 16.15 -2.09
CA ALA A 121 9.53 15.29 -3.27
C ALA A 121 10.87 14.55 -3.44
N GLY A 122 10.88 13.55 -4.31
CA GLY A 122 12.01 12.66 -4.59
C GLY A 122 12.17 11.52 -3.59
N LYS A 123 11.12 11.18 -2.83
CA LYS A 123 11.19 10.19 -1.74
C LYS A 123 10.04 9.19 -1.78
N ASP A 124 10.26 8.03 -1.18
CA ASP A 124 9.17 7.15 -0.78
C ASP A 124 8.57 7.67 0.52
N LEU A 125 7.31 8.08 0.45
CA LEU A 125 6.54 8.66 1.55
C LEU A 125 5.39 7.74 1.96
N THR A 126 5.55 6.43 1.75
CA THR A 126 4.52 5.43 2.08
C THR A 126 4.07 5.53 3.53
N ASN A 127 4.99 5.70 4.47
CA ASN A 127 4.67 5.71 5.89
C ASN A 127 3.95 7.00 6.29
N GLU A 128 4.41 8.14 5.78
CA GLU A 128 3.88 9.46 6.00
C GLU A 128 2.48 9.57 5.40
N PHE A 129 2.30 9.10 4.16
CA PHE A 129 1.00 8.98 3.52
C PHE A 129 0.07 8.06 4.32
N ALA A 130 0.53 6.90 4.77
CA ALA A 130 -0.27 5.98 5.57
C ALA A 130 -0.69 6.59 6.93
N SER A 131 0.15 7.44 7.52
CA SER A 131 -0.14 8.07 8.81
C SER A 131 -1.27 9.12 8.74
N CYS A 132 -1.38 9.84 7.62
CA CYS A 132 -2.32 10.95 7.44
C CYS A 132 -3.52 10.62 6.54
N HIS A 133 -3.36 9.71 5.59
CA HIS A 133 -4.29 9.52 4.46
C HIS A 133 -4.65 8.05 4.18
N ALA A 134 -4.37 7.12 5.09
CA ALA A 134 -4.73 5.71 4.91
C ALA A 134 -6.23 5.55 4.54
N GLY A 135 -6.48 4.92 3.39
CA GLY A 135 -7.84 4.63 2.91
C GLY A 135 -8.55 5.80 2.21
N GLN A 136 -7.89 6.95 2.03
CA GLN A 136 -8.43 8.06 1.24
C GLN A 136 -8.08 7.89 -0.25
N PRO A 137 -9.03 8.14 -1.18
CA PRO A 137 -8.79 8.02 -2.63
C PRO A 137 -8.05 9.26 -3.18
N ILE A 138 -6.96 9.67 -2.53
CA ILE A 138 -6.18 10.86 -2.92
C ILE A 138 -5.29 10.52 -4.11
N LEU A 139 -4.63 9.35 -4.07
CA LEU A 139 -3.69 8.90 -5.10
C LEU A 139 -4.35 8.70 -6.48
N SER A 140 -5.65 8.40 -6.53
CA SER A 140 -6.38 8.25 -7.80
C SER A 140 -6.56 9.57 -8.56
N LYS A 141 -6.29 10.71 -7.92
CA LYS A 141 -6.30 12.03 -8.56
C LYS A 141 -4.92 12.45 -9.09
N LEU A 142 -3.88 11.67 -8.78
CA LEU A 142 -2.52 11.93 -9.21
C LEU A 142 -2.18 11.05 -10.42
N LYS A 143 -1.31 11.56 -11.28
CA LYS A 143 -0.80 10.80 -12.41
C LYS A 143 0.24 9.81 -11.91
N ALA A 144 -0.02 8.51 -12.07
CA ALA A 144 1.00 7.47 -11.88
C ALA A 144 2.00 7.53 -13.04
N VAL A 145 3.30 7.47 -12.73
CA VAL A 145 4.39 7.60 -13.72
C VAL A 145 5.38 6.45 -13.71
N GLY A 146 5.19 5.47 -12.81
CA GLY A 146 6.00 4.26 -12.79
C GLY A 146 6.06 3.58 -11.42
N LYS A 147 6.97 2.63 -11.26
CA LYS A 147 7.12 1.84 -10.03
C LYS A 147 8.47 2.07 -9.36
N LEU A 148 8.47 2.08 -8.03
CA LEU A 148 9.69 2.08 -7.22
C LEU A 148 10.10 0.64 -6.92
N VAL A 149 11.31 0.28 -7.32
CA VAL A 149 11.95 -1.01 -6.98
C VAL A 149 13.05 -0.79 -5.93
N ARG A 150 13.26 -1.81 -5.10
CA ARG A 150 14.26 -1.84 -4.03
C ARG A 150 15.05 -3.14 -4.11
#